data_AF-A0A0E3L0S4-F1
#
_entry.id   AF-A0A0E3L0S4-F1
#
_cell.length_a   1.000
_cell.length_b   1.000
_cell.length_c   1.000
_cell.angle_alpha   90.00
_cell.angle_beta   90.00
_cell.angle_gamma   90.00
#
_symmetry.space_group_name_H-M   'P 1'
#
loop_
_entity.id
_entity.type
_entity.pdbx_description
1 polymer ?
#
loop_
_entity_poly.entity_id
_entity_poly.type
_entity_poly.pdbx_seq_one_letter_code
_entity_poly.pdbx_strand_id
1 'polypeptide(L)'
;MTDNSSEPEDLPKGLPNNPESQKKNESETVETGIATRYWLELLPYPEGSTRSLWLFVNNDWRHLDNPDPSTQITVQDAFCKCQGRLEVQVWYSEDVIRGLLVRTK
;
A
#
# COMPACT_ATOMS: atom_id res chain seq x y z
N MET A 1 66.83 33.20 6.60
CA MET A 1 66.32 31.89 6.17
C MET A 1 64.84 31.85 6.54
N THR A 2 64.03 31.68 5.49
CA THR A 2 62.58 31.38 5.41
C THR A 2 61.57 32.44 5.88
N ASP A 3 60.90 32.93 4.84
CA ASP A 3 59.73 33.80 4.73
C ASP A 3 58.45 33.22 5.33
N ASN A 4 57.51 34.08 5.76
CA ASN A 4 56.26 34.31 5.01
C ASN A 4 55.32 35.30 5.69
N SER A 5 54.99 36.35 4.95
CA SER A 5 53.79 37.19 5.10
C SER A 5 52.52 36.42 4.74
N SER A 6 51.38 36.75 5.36
CA SER A 6 50.23 37.41 4.71
C SER A 6 48.93 37.24 5.53
N GLU A 7 48.29 38.39 5.75
CA GLU A 7 46.91 38.61 6.24
C GLU A 7 45.92 38.52 5.03
N PRO A 8 44.59 38.78 5.14
CA PRO A 8 43.48 38.00 5.75
C PRO A 8 42.34 37.63 4.76
N GLU A 9 41.29 37.01 5.33
CA GLU A 9 39.88 36.86 4.89
C GLU A 9 39.53 36.10 3.58
N ASP A 10 38.75 35.00 3.72
CA ASP A 10 37.58 34.78 2.85
C ASP A 10 36.53 33.93 3.58
N LEU A 11 35.26 34.35 3.45
CA LEU A 11 34.06 33.72 3.98
C LEU A 11 33.91 32.28 3.43
N PRO A 12 33.35 31.32 4.20
CA PRO A 12 32.98 30.04 3.59
C PRO A 12 31.76 30.23 2.68
N LYS A 13 32.04 30.16 1.38
CA LYS A 13 31.11 29.95 0.27
C LYS A 13 30.21 28.74 0.50
N GLY A 14 28.92 28.92 0.20
CA GLY A 14 28.09 27.91 -0.46
C GLY A 14 27.53 26.80 0.42
N LEU A 15 26.30 26.98 0.88
CA LEU A 15 25.39 25.86 1.11
C LEU A 15 25.25 25.06 -0.20
N PRO A 16 25.44 23.73 -0.22
CA PRO A 16 25.00 22.94 -1.34
C PRO A 16 23.47 22.92 -1.32
N ASN A 17 22.85 23.71 -2.20
CA ASN A 17 21.46 23.52 -2.57
C ASN A 17 21.38 22.14 -3.26
N ASN A 18 21.10 21.10 -2.48
CA ASN A 18 20.80 19.77 -3.02
C ASN A 18 19.39 19.81 -3.64
N PRO A 19 19.22 19.70 -4.97
CA PRO A 19 17.92 19.76 -5.61
C PRO A 19 17.40 18.37 -5.97
N GLU A 20 17.52 17.37 -5.08
CA GLU A 20 17.05 15.99 -5.34
C GLU A 20 16.87 15.33 -3.96
N SER A 21 15.69 15.00 -3.43
CA SER A 21 14.52 14.40 -4.07
C SER A 21 13.27 14.82 -3.30
N GLN A 22 12.50 15.78 -3.82
CA GLN A 22 11.09 15.83 -3.45
C GLN A 22 10.43 14.64 -4.15
N LYS A 23 10.36 13.49 -3.46
CA LYS A 23 9.49 12.38 -3.88
C LYS A 23 8.11 13.01 -4.07
N LYS A 24 7.69 13.15 -5.32
CA LYS A 24 6.36 13.61 -5.68
C LYS A 24 5.40 12.68 -4.93
N ASN A 25 4.77 13.19 -3.89
CA ASN A 25 3.67 12.50 -3.23
C ASN A 25 2.51 12.56 -4.23
N GLU A 26 2.54 11.66 -5.22
CA GLU A 26 1.40 11.47 -6.10
C GLU A 26 0.23 11.09 -5.21
N SER A 27 -0.82 11.91 -5.26
CA SER A 27 -2.08 11.61 -4.62
C SER A 27 -2.60 10.33 -5.26
N GLU A 28 -2.42 9.22 -4.58
CA GLU A 28 -2.94 7.94 -5.01
C GLU A 28 -4.47 7.99 -4.96
N THR A 29 -5.12 7.72 -6.09
CA THR A 29 -6.59 7.79 -6.17
C THR A 29 -7.17 6.57 -5.48
N VAL A 30 -7.90 6.78 -4.39
CA VAL A 30 -8.54 5.70 -3.65
C VAL A 30 -9.99 5.55 -4.11
N GLU A 31 -10.31 4.38 -4.64
CA GLU A 31 -11.64 3.96 -5.02
C GLU A 31 -12.28 3.10 -3.92
N THR A 32 -13.60 2.90 -4.00
CA THR A 32 -14.32 2.00 -3.09
C THR A 32 -15.36 1.16 -3.82
N GLY A 33 -15.67 -0.01 -3.26
CA GLY A 33 -16.73 -0.89 -3.75
C GLY A 33 -17.03 -2.04 -2.80
N ILE A 34 -18.04 -2.84 -3.16
CA ILE A 34 -18.43 -4.04 -2.42
C ILE A 34 -17.89 -5.27 -3.13
N ALA A 35 -17.18 -6.13 -2.41
CA ALA A 35 -16.68 -7.38 -2.96
C ALA A 35 -17.82 -8.39 -3.17
N THR A 36 -17.83 -9.04 -4.34
CA THR A 36 -18.87 -10.01 -4.71
C THR A 36 -18.33 -11.45 -4.80
N ARG A 37 -17.00 -11.60 -4.88
CA ARG A 37 -16.30 -12.90 -4.86
C ARG A 37 -15.00 -12.74 -4.09
N TYR A 38 -14.46 -13.85 -3.60
CA TYR A 38 -13.12 -13.89 -3.02
C TYR A 38 -12.35 -15.09 -3.56
N TRP A 39 -11.03 -14.97 -3.57
CA TRP A 39 -10.10 -16.09 -3.77
C TRP A 39 -8.96 -15.95 -2.78
N LEU A 40 -8.72 -17.02 -2.02
CA LEU A 40 -7.58 -17.12 -1.14
C LEU A 40 -6.46 -17.93 -1.81
N GLU A 41 -5.29 -17.34 -1.97
CA GLU A 41 -4.10 -18.12 -2.28
C GLU A 41 -3.72 -19.00 -1.10
N LEU A 42 -3.33 -20.24 -1.36
CA LEU A 42 -2.89 -21.17 -0.31
C LEU A 42 -1.37 -21.16 -0.15
N LEU A 43 -0.67 -20.89 -1.25
CA LEU A 43 0.77 -20.73 -1.34
C LEU A 43 1.05 -19.39 -2.03
N PRO A 44 2.13 -18.70 -1.67
CA PRO A 44 2.54 -17.50 -2.40
C PRO A 44 2.76 -17.81 -3.88
N TYR A 45 2.26 -16.94 -4.75
CA TYR A 45 2.45 -17.05 -6.19
C TYR A 45 2.53 -15.65 -6.81
N PRO A 46 3.55 -15.34 -7.64
CA PRO A 46 4.65 -16.20 -8.08
C PRO A 46 5.66 -16.52 -6.95
N GLU A 47 6.63 -17.39 -7.22
CA GLU A 47 7.69 -17.70 -6.25
C GLU A 47 8.41 -16.43 -5.80
N GLY A 48 8.67 -16.32 -4.49
CA GLY A 48 9.28 -15.14 -3.86
C GLY A 48 8.30 -14.02 -3.48
N SER A 49 7.01 -14.16 -3.76
CA SER A 49 5.95 -13.25 -3.31
C SER A 49 5.41 -13.61 -1.92
N THR A 50 4.45 -12.82 -1.44
CA THR A 50 3.58 -13.18 -0.31
C THR A 50 2.26 -13.73 -0.81
N ARG A 51 1.62 -14.57 0.00
CA ARG A 51 0.27 -15.06 -0.26
C ARG A 51 -0.75 -13.91 -0.20
N SER A 52 -1.67 -13.86 -1.14
CA SER A 52 -2.67 -12.79 -1.24
C SER A 52 -4.11 -13.27 -1.01
N LEU A 53 -4.93 -12.38 -0.45
CA LEU A 53 -6.39 -12.49 -0.47
C LEU A 53 -6.91 -11.60 -1.60
N TRP A 54 -7.60 -12.21 -2.55
CA TRP A 54 -8.18 -11.54 -3.70
C TRP A 54 -9.68 -11.30 -3.48
N LEU A 55 -10.14 -10.08 -3.81
CA LEU A 55 -11.54 -9.67 -3.74
C LEU A 55 -11.99 -9.12 -5.09
N PHE A 56 -13.11 -9.61 -5.61
CA PHE A 56 -13.68 -9.13 -6.88
C PHE A 56 -14.60 -7.94 -6.62
N VAL A 57 -14.15 -6.75 -7.00
CA VAL A 57 -14.78 -5.44 -6.72
C VAL A 57 -14.86 -4.64 -8.02
N ASN A 58 -16.01 -4.03 -8.31
CA ASN A 58 -16.20 -3.18 -9.49
C ASN A 58 -15.74 -3.85 -10.80
N ASN A 59 -16.08 -5.13 -10.95
CA ASN A 59 -15.80 -5.94 -12.14
C ASN A 59 -14.33 -6.31 -12.37
N ASP A 60 -13.46 -6.16 -11.35
CA ASP A 60 -12.05 -6.54 -11.41
C ASP A 60 -11.54 -7.14 -10.07
N TRP A 61 -10.38 -7.79 -10.08
CA TRP A 61 -9.75 -8.38 -8.91
C TRP A 61 -8.81 -7.38 -8.21
N ARG A 62 -8.94 -7.28 -6.88
CA ARG A 62 -8.07 -6.51 -6.00
C ARG A 62 -7.40 -7.44 -4.99
N HIS A 63 -6.15 -7.18 -4.62
CA HIS A 63 -5.40 -8.04 -3.70
C HIS A 63 -5.05 -7.34 -2.38
N LEU A 64 -5.09 -8.12 -1.31
CA LEU A 64 -4.50 -7.79 -0.02
C LEU A 64 -3.38 -8.80 0.24
N ASP A 65 -2.14 -8.32 0.19
CA ASP A 65 -0.95 -9.12 0.41
C ASP A 65 -0.72 -9.40 1.88
N ASN A 66 -0.29 -10.64 2.19
CA ASN A 66 0.01 -11.09 3.55
C ASN A 66 -1.11 -10.74 4.58
N PRO A 67 -2.38 -11.10 4.30
CA PRO A 67 -3.48 -10.77 5.19
C PRO A 67 -3.31 -11.51 6.53
N ASP A 68 -3.57 -10.81 7.63
CA ASP A 68 -3.55 -11.46 8.94
C ASP A 68 -4.67 -12.52 9.04
N PRO A 69 -4.50 -13.54 9.91
CA PRO A 69 -5.48 -14.63 10.02
C PRO A 69 -6.90 -14.14 10.37
N SER A 70 -7.04 -13.08 11.16
CA SER A 70 -8.35 -12.58 11.59
C SER A 70 -9.06 -11.92 10.42
N THR A 71 -8.35 -11.13 9.61
CA THR A 71 -8.89 -10.53 8.37
C THR A 71 -9.37 -11.61 7.42
N GLN A 72 -8.55 -12.64 7.18
CA GLN A 72 -8.92 -13.77 6.33
C GLN A 72 -10.20 -14.45 6.82
N ILE A 73 -10.26 -14.85 8.09
CA ILE A 73 -11.41 -15.56 8.66
C ILE A 73 -12.68 -14.70 8.55
N THR A 74 -12.57 -13.41 8.86
CA THR A 74 -13.73 -12.49 8.84
C THR A 74 -14.30 -12.34 7.44
N VAL A 75 -13.45 -12.21 6.43
CA VAL A 75 -13.87 -12.15 5.02
C VAL A 75 -14.50 -13.49 4.60
N GLN A 76 -13.88 -14.62 4.92
CA GLN A 76 -14.42 -15.94 4.59
C GLN A 76 -15.79 -16.17 5.23
N ASP A 77 -15.98 -15.77 6.48
CA ASP A 77 -17.26 -15.90 7.18
C ASP A 77 -18.35 -15.03 6.55
N ALA A 78 -18.01 -13.82 6.09
CA ALA A 78 -18.94 -12.95 5.36
C ALA A 78 -19.46 -13.62 4.08
N PHE A 79 -18.58 -14.29 3.32
CA PHE A 79 -18.95 -14.96 2.08
C PHE A 79 -19.61 -16.33 2.29
N CYS A 80 -19.11 -17.15 3.22
CA CYS A 80 -19.50 -18.56 3.36
C CYS A 80 -20.60 -18.82 4.40
N LYS A 81 -20.63 -18.07 5.51
CA LYS A 81 -21.58 -18.33 6.62
C LYS A 81 -22.70 -17.31 6.73
N CYS A 82 -22.45 -16.09 6.28
CA CYS A 82 -23.35 -14.95 6.45
C CYS A 82 -23.81 -14.36 5.11
N GLN A 83 -23.83 -15.17 4.06
CA GLN A 83 -24.23 -14.75 2.72
C GLN A 83 -25.62 -14.08 2.78
N GLY A 84 -25.68 -12.82 2.34
CA GLY A 84 -26.91 -12.02 2.36
C GLY A 84 -27.12 -11.15 3.60
N ARG A 85 -26.36 -11.36 4.70
CA ARG A 85 -26.40 -10.51 5.90
C ARG A 85 -25.19 -9.58 6.02
N LEU A 86 -24.03 -10.09 5.63
CA LEU A 86 -22.78 -9.33 5.64
C LEU A 86 -22.36 -8.95 4.22
N GLU A 87 -21.64 -7.84 4.13
CA GLU A 87 -20.92 -7.41 2.94
C GLU A 87 -19.50 -6.97 3.31
N VAL A 88 -18.60 -7.05 2.33
CA VAL A 88 -17.21 -6.65 2.47
C VAL A 88 -17.02 -5.39 1.63
N GLN A 89 -16.95 -4.23 2.30
CA GLN A 89 -16.57 -2.98 1.67
C GLN A 89 -15.05 -2.89 1.59
N VAL A 90 -14.55 -2.45 0.44
CA VAL A 90 -13.13 -2.38 0.12
C VAL A 90 -12.80 -0.95 -0.32
N TRP A 91 -11.64 -0.46 0.13
CA TRP A 91 -10.96 0.71 -0.40
C TRP A 91 -9.67 0.23 -1.07
N TYR A 92 -9.46 0.65 -2.31
CA TYR A 92 -8.33 0.18 -3.11
C TYR A 92 -7.77 1.32 -3.96
N SER A 93 -6.52 1.17 -4.37
CA SER A 93 -5.90 1.98 -5.41
C SER A 93 -5.26 1.05 -6.40
N GLU A 94 -5.54 1.26 -7.67
CA GLU A 94 -5.23 0.29 -8.72
C GLU A 94 -5.74 -1.09 -8.28
N ASP A 95 -4.92 -2.13 -8.30
CA ASP A 95 -5.27 -3.48 -7.83
C ASP A 95 -5.04 -3.70 -6.33
N VAL A 96 -4.41 -2.76 -5.60
CA VAL A 96 -4.01 -2.95 -4.20
C VAL A 96 -5.11 -2.51 -3.24
N ILE A 97 -5.49 -3.41 -2.34
CA ILE A 97 -6.40 -3.09 -1.23
C ILE A 97 -5.65 -2.25 -0.18
N ARG A 98 -6.17 -1.05 0.09
CA ARG A 98 -5.68 -0.13 1.13
C ARG A 98 -6.44 -0.26 2.44
N GLY A 99 -7.66 -0.78 2.39
CA GLY A 99 -8.47 -1.07 3.58
C GLY A 99 -9.69 -1.90 3.24
N LEU A 100 -10.21 -2.63 4.22
CA LEU A 100 -11.47 -3.35 4.09
C LEU A 100 -12.26 -3.30 5.39
N LEU A 101 -13.57 -3.41 5.27
CA LEU A 101 -14.50 -3.48 6.39
C LEU A 101 -15.58 -4.52 6.09
N VAL A 102 -15.79 -5.44 7.02
CA VAL A 102 -16.95 -6.34 7.00
C VAL A 102 -18.06 -5.71 7.83
N ARG A 103 -19.22 -5.53 7.22
CA ARG A 103 -20.38 -4.90 7.88
C ARG A 103 -21.68 -5.61 7.53
N THR A 104 -22.73 -5.30 8.28
CA THR A 104 -24.09 -5.69 7.90
C THR A 104 -24.54 -4.91 6.67
N LYS A 105 -25.31 -5.57 5.80
CA LYS A 105 -26.00 -4.93 4.69
C LYS A 105 -27.09 -3.96 5.15
#